data_AF-A0A1G3HL64-F1
#
_entry.id   AF-A0A1G3HL64-F1
#
_cell.length_a   1.000
_cell.length_b   1.000
_cell.length_c   1.000
_cell.angle_alpha   90.00
_cell.angle_beta   90.00
_cell.angle_gamma   90.00
#
_symmetry.space_group_name_H-M   'P 1'
#
loop_
_entity.id
_entity.type
_entity.pdbx_description
1 polymer ?
#
loop_
_entity_poly.entity_id
_entity_poly.type
_entity_poly.pdbx_seq_one_letter_code
_entity_poly.pdbx_strand_id
1 'polypeptide(L)'
;MSNNQGGGRQRANGLLGSPLIVPIVTGLLALVTGVVLARLNQESTDQKTYLELKVKHADETAKYLAKYVESQRHMKVLCAFREQEIEKDTADQRAGKVTVAQQKRNEEIAEKRLGELLRIAKEERSPARDALYGELGTLKVYFSDKVKAQVNSFEKWDRLQYGANCPRLANGQEWSDQRDALLGEIREEFVRTQGKIFNF
;
A
#
# COMPACT_ATOMS: atom_id res chain seq x y z
N MET A 1 102.59 3.86 28.07
CA MET A 1 101.47 2.90 28.15
C MET A 1 100.28 3.67 28.69
N SER A 2 99.10 3.79 28.10
CA SER A 2 98.53 3.51 26.78
C SER A 2 97.24 4.34 26.69
N ASN A 3 96.86 4.71 25.46
CA ASN A 3 95.66 5.44 25.05
C ASN A 3 94.31 4.79 25.43
N ASN A 4 93.24 5.57 25.17
CA ASN A 4 91.88 5.23 24.69
C ASN A 4 90.73 5.46 25.68
N GLN A 5 89.50 5.80 25.29
CA GLN A 5 88.82 6.37 24.11
C GLN A 5 87.32 6.37 24.47
N GLY A 6 86.52 7.23 23.83
CA GLY A 6 85.08 6.97 23.56
C GLY A 6 84.12 7.28 24.72
N GLY A 7 83.07 8.09 24.58
CA GLY A 7 82.23 8.33 23.41
C GLY A 7 80.93 7.53 23.56
N GLY A 8 79.78 8.22 23.69
CA GLY A 8 78.49 7.51 23.73
C GLY A 8 77.29 8.32 24.19
N ARG A 9 77.02 9.49 23.58
CA ARG A 9 75.68 10.09 23.60
C ARG A 9 74.75 9.17 22.80
N GLN A 10 73.97 8.33 23.46
CA GLN A 10 72.83 7.65 22.83
C GLN A 10 71.72 8.69 22.60
N ARG A 11 71.68 9.26 21.39
CA ARG A 11 70.46 9.81 20.83
C ARG A 11 69.57 8.62 20.46
N ALA A 12 68.52 8.39 21.24
CA ALA A 12 67.40 7.61 20.78
C ALA A 12 66.80 8.34 19.57
N ASN A 13 67.06 7.81 18.38
CA ASN A 13 66.41 8.23 17.15
C ASN A 13 64.92 7.91 17.29
N GLY A 14 64.13 8.95 17.54
CA GLY A 14 62.69 8.94 17.40
C GLY A 14 62.33 8.74 15.92
N LEU A 15 62.13 7.48 15.53
CA LEU A 15 61.67 7.08 14.20
C LEU A 15 60.16 7.38 13.96
N LEU A 16 59.58 8.28 14.75
CA LEU A 16 58.17 8.70 14.67
C LEU A 16 58.01 10.21 14.40
N GLY A 17 59.10 10.91 14.10
CA GLY A 17 59.14 12.37 14.00
C GLY A 17 59.33 12.94 12.59
N SER A 18 58.98 12.22 11.52
CA SER A 18 59.00 12.82 10.18
C SER A 18 57.78 13.74 10.01
N PRO A 19 57.96 15.08 9.92
CA PRO A 19 56.84 16.05 9.83
C PRO A 19 55.98 15.89 8.56
N LEU A 20 56.40 15.04 7.62
CA LEU A 20 55.67 14.70 6.40
C LEU A 20 54.76 13.47 6.54
N ILE A 21 55.02 12.55 7.48
CA ILE A 21 54.23 11.30 7.60
C ILE A 21 52.90 11.56 8.30
N VAL A 22 52.91 12.38 9.34
CA VAL A 22 51.71 12.75 10.10
C VAL A 22 50.62 13.36 9.20
N PRO A 23 50.87 14.40 8.38
CA PRO A 23 49.82 14.99 7.54
C PRO A 23 49.29 14.04 6.45
N ILE A 24 50.11 13.12 5.94
CA ILE A 24 49.67 12.10 4.97
C ILE A 24 48.70 11.11 5.63
N VAL A 25 49.02 10.63 6.83
CA VAL A 25 48.17 9.72 7.60
C VAL A 25 46.87 10.40 8.02
N THR A 26 46.93 11.65 8.49
CA THR A 26 45.74 12.43 8.86
C THR A 26 44.85 12.73 7.64
N GLY A 27 45.45 13.04 6.48
CA GLY A 27 44.72 13.25 5.23
C GLY A 27 44.01 11.99 4.72
N LEU A 28 44.64 10.82 4.81
CA LEU A 28 44.04 9.54 4.46
C LEU A 28 42.89 9.15 5.39
N LEU A 29 43.06 9.33 6.71
CA LEU A 29 42.00 9.11 7.70
C LEU A 29 40.81 10.04 7.44
N ALA A 30 41.05 11.33 7.21
CA ALA A 30 39.99 12.30 6.91
C ALA A 30 39.18 11.93 5.66
N LEU A 31 39.86 11.45 4.60
CA LEU A 31 39.23 10.97 3.36
C LEU A 31 38.35 9.73 3.62
N VAL A 32 38.85 8.75 4.37
CA VAL A 32 38.09 7.55 4.72
C VAL A 32 36.87 7.90 5.57
N THR A 33 37.02 8.73 6.61
CA THR A 33 35.86 9.20 7.39
C THR A 33 34.89 10.02 6.54
N GLY A 34 35.36 10.85 5.63
CA GLY A 34 34.51 11.65 4.73
C GLY A 34 33.69 10.78 3.78
N VAL A 35 34.30 9.75 3.18
CA VAL A 35 33.59 8.79 2.31
C VAL A 35 32.60 7.96 3.11
N VAL A 36 32.95 7.52 4.32
CA VAL A 36 32.05 6.77 5.21
C VAL A 36 30.87 7.65 5.65
N LEU A 37 31.11 8.89 6.08
CA LEU A 37 30.06 9.84 6.45
C LEU A 37 29.16 10.20 5.27
N ALA A 38 29.72 10.40 4.08
CA ALA A 38 28.94 10.63 2.87
C ALA A 38 28.07 9.42 2.51
N ARG A 39 28.60 8.20 2.62
CA ARG A 39 27.81 6.97 2.42
C ARG A 39 26.71 6.82 3.46
N LEU A 40 26.99 7.05 4.74
CA LEU A 40 25.99 6.98 5.81
C LEU A 40 24.88 8.04 5.63
N ASN A 41 25.23 9.26 5.23
CA ASN A 41 24.25 10.30 4.93
C ASN A 41 23.42 9.97 3.68
N GLN A 42 24.04 9.38 2.66
CA GLN A 42 23.35 8.93 1.46
C GLN A 42 22.40 7.77 1.76
N GLU A 43 22.86 6.76 2.51
CA GLU A 43 22.03 5.64 2.98
C GLU A 43 20.85 6.12 3.84
N SER A 44 21.07 7.10 4.73
CA SER A 44 19.99 7.72 5.52
C SER A 44 18.99 8.48 4.65
N THR A 45 19.46 9.20 3.63
CA THR A 45 18.60 9.94 2.70
C THR A 45 17.78 9.00 1.82
N ASP A 46 18.41 7.93 1.33
CA ASP A 46 17.75 6.90 0.51
C ASP A 46 16.71 6.13 1.34
N GLN A 47 17.04 5.77 2.59
CA GLN A 47 16.08 5.15 3.52
C GLN A 47 14.90 6.08 3.83
N LYS A 48 15.15 7.37 4.07
CA LYS A 48 14.10 8.35 4.31
C LYS A 48 13.18 8.48 3.09
N THR A 49 13.76 8.62 1.90
CA THR A 49 13.01 8.72 0.64
C THR A 49 12.16 7.46 0.39
N TYR A 50 12.74 6.28 0.66
CA TYR A 50 12.04 5.00 0.56
C TYR A 50 10.84 4.92 1.52
N LEU A 51 11.00 5.35 2.77
CA LEU A 51 9.92 5.37 3.75
C LEU A 51 8.83 6.38 3.38
N GLU A 52 9.20 7.56 2.90
CA GLU A 52 8.25 8.57 2.41
C GLU A 52 7.42 8.04 1.24
N LEU A 53 8.06 7.36 0.28
CA LEU A 53 7.36 6.70 -0.83
C LEU A 53 6.42 5.60 -0.33
N LYS A 54 6.85 4.76 0.61
CA LYS A 54 5.99 3.74 1.22
C LYS A 54 4.75 4.35 1.86
N VAL A 55 4.91 5.38 2.68
CA VAL A 55 3.79 6.06 3.35
C VAL A 55 2.84 6.66 2.32
N LYS A 56 3.37 7.34 1.30
CA LYS A 56 2.56 7.91 0.22
C LYS A 56 1.69 6.86 -0.46
N HIS A 57 2.28 5.74 -0.88
CA HIS A 57 1.53 4.68 -1.57
C HIS A 57 0.52 3.97 -0.66
N ALA A 58 0.82 3.85 0.63
CA ALA A 58 -0.16 3.34 1.60
C ALA A 58 -1.38 4.27 1.74
N ASP A 59 -1.14 5.59 1.82
CA ASP A 59 -2.21 6.60 1.91
C ASP A 59 -3.04 6.66 0.62
N GLU A 60 -2.39 6.65 -0.53
CA GLU A 60 -3.05 6.60 -1.84
C GLU A 60 -3.88 5.33 -1.99
N THR A 61 -3.34 4.17 -1.60
CA THR A 61 -4.10 2.90 -1.54
C THR A 61 -5.33 3.05 -0.66
N ALA A 62 -5.20 3.56 0.56
CA ALA A 62 -6.31 3.70 1.49
C ALA A 62 -7.43 4.60 0.92
N LYS A 63 -7.05 5.70 0.28
CA LYS A 63 -7.97 6.64 -0.38
C LYS A 63 -8.72 5.98 -1.52
N TYR A 64 -8.02 5.32 -2.45
CA TYR A 64 -8.68 4.71 -3.61
C TYR A 64 -9.50 3.47 -3.23
N LEU A 65 -9.02 2.70 -2.25
CA LEU A 65 -9.76 1.55 -1.72
C LEU A 65 -11.07 1.98 -1.06
N ALA A 66 -11.07 3.07 -0.29
CA ALA A 66 -12.29 3.61 0.30
C ALA A 66 -13.31 4.01 -0.78
N LYS A 67 -12.89 4.76 -1.80
CA LYS A 67 -13.75 5.14 -2.93
C LYS A 67 -14.28 3.93 -3.69
N TYR A 68 -13.44 2.93 -3.92
CA TYR A 68 -13.81 1.72 -4.62
C TYR A 68 -14.86 0.91 -3.82
N VAL A 69 -14.64 0.73 -2.53
CA VAL A 69 -15.60 0.07 -1.62
C VAL A 69 -16.93 0.82 -1.55
N GLU A 70 -16.91 2.15 -1.53
CA GLU A 70 -18.12 2.97 -1.53
C GLU A 70 -18.96 2.76 -2.80
N SER A 71 -18.32 2.78 -3.97
CA SER A 71 -18.98 2.48 -5.25
C SER A 71 -19.61 1.07 -5.26
N GLN A 72 -18.92 0.08 -4.71
CA GLN A 72 -19.41 -1.30 -4.60
C GLN A 72 -20.62 -1.41 -3.67
N ARG A 73 -20.57 -0.72 -2.52
CA ARG A 73 -21.71 -0.64 -1.59
C ARG A 73 -22.93 0.00 -2.25
N HIS A 74 -22.72 1.07 -3.02
CA HIS A 74 -23.81 1.74 -3.73
C HIS A 74 -24.50 0.78 -4.73
N MET A 75 -23.74 0.03 -5.52
CA MET A 75 -24.31 -1.00 -6.40
C MET A 75 -25.13 -2.04 -5.63
N LYS A 76 -24.65 -2.50 -4.47
CA LYS A 76 -25.39 -3.47 -3.65
C LYS A 76 -26.70 -2.90 -3.11
N VAL A 77 -26.71 -1.64 -2.69
CA VAL A 77 -27.94 -0.95 -2.23
C VAL A 77 -28.98 -0.87 -3.36
N LEU A 78 -28.56 -0.49 -4.57
CA LEU A 78 -29.45 -0.45 -5.74
C LEU A 78 -30.05 -1.83 -6.05
N CYS A 79 -29.23 -2.88 -5.95
CA CYS A 79 -29.68 -4.25 -6.10
C CYS A 79 -30.70 -4.67 -5.03
N ALA A 80 -30.42 -4.39 -3.75
CA ALA A 80 -31.32 -4.73 -2.65
C ALA A 80 -32.66 -3.98 -2.74
N PHE A 81 -32.64 -2.71 -3.15
CA PHE A 81 -33.85 -1.94 -3.37
C PHE A 81 -34.75 -2.57 -4.44
N ARG A 82 -34.16 -3.04 -5.55
CA ARG A 82 -34.92 -3.75 -6.58
C ARG A 82 -35.52 -5.05 -6.07
N GLU A 83 -34.77 -5.84 -5.32
CA GLU A 83 -35.26 -7.09 -4.75
C GLU A 83 -36.49 -6.85 -3.85
N GLN A 84 -36.49 -5.77 -3.05
CA GLN A 84 -37.65 -5.34 -2.26
C GLN A 84 -38.84 -4.89 -3.12
N GLU A 85 -38.61 -4.15 -4.20
CA GLU A 85 -39.68 -3.75 -5.12
C GLU A 85 -40.35 -4.97 -5.78
N ILE A 86 -39.56 -5.95 -6.22
CA ILE A 86 -40.07 -7.19 -6.82
C ILE A 86 -40.93 -7.96 -5.81
N GLU A 87 -40.49 -8.04 -4.55
CA GLU A 87 -41.25 -8.70 -3.48
C GLU A 87 -42.59 -7.98 -3.23
N LYS A 88 -42.58 -6.65 -3.20
CA LYS A 88 -43.77 -5.82 -3.03
C LYS A 88 -44.74 -5.98 -4.20
N ASP A 89 -44.26 -5.90 -5.44
CA ASP A 89 -45.08 -6.08 -6.65
C ASP A 89 -45.73 -7.47 -6.66
N THR A 90 -44.98 -8.50 -6.26
CA THR A 90 -45.48 -9.87 -6.12
C THR A 90 -46.56 -9.98 -5.04
N ALA A 91 -46.38 -9.30 -3.90
CA ALA A 91 -47.38 -9.27 -2.84
C ALA A 91 -48.67 -8.53 -3.27
N ASP A 92 -48.55 -7.42 -3.98
CA ASP A 92 -49.68 -6.64 -4.48
C ASP A 92 -50.45 -7.38 -5.59
N GLN A 93 -49.76 -8.19 -6.42
CA GLN A 93 -50.40 -9.12 -7.36
C GLN A 93 -51.23 -10.18 -6.61
N ARG A 94 -50.66 -10.82 -5.59
CA ARG A 94 -51.38 -11.83 -4.77
C ARG A 94 -52.60 -11.23 -4.06
N ALA A 95 -52.51 -9.97 -3.67
CA ALA A 95 -53.61 -9.21 -3.08
C ALA A 95 -54.65 -8.71 -4.12
N GLY A 96 -54.46 -8.99 -5.41
CA GLY A 96 -55.38 -8.58 -6.49
C GLY A 96 -55.34 -7.08 -6.82
N LYS A 97 -54.35 -6.34 -6.31
CA LYS A 97 -54.22 -4.89 -6.53
C LYS A 97 -53.62 -4.55 -7.90
N VAL A 98 -52.88 -5.48 -8.50
CA VAL A 98 -52.17 -5.30 -9.77
C VAL A 98 -52.43 -6.52 -10.65
N THR A 99 -52.71 -6.30 -11.93
CA THR A 99 -52.87 -7.39 -12.90
C THR A 99 -51.53 -7.94 -13.37
N VAL A 100 -51.49 -9.21 -13.81
CA VAL A 100 -50.27 -9.85 -14.34
C VAL A 100 -49.63 -9.03 -15.47
N ALA A 101 -50.46 -8.47 -16.37
CA ALA A 101 -49.97 -7.64 -17.48
C ALA A 101 -49.38 -6.30 -17.02
N GLN A 102 -49.94 -5.71 -15.95
CA GLN A 102 -49.43 -4.48 -15.38
C GLN A 102 -48.11 -4.71 -14.64
N GLN A 103 -48.02 -5.80 -13.88
CA GLN A 103 -46.78 -6.20 -13.21
C GLN A 103 -45.65 -6.45 -14.21
N LYS A 104 -45.89 -7.20 -15.28
CA LYS A 104 -44.86 -7.47 -16.30
C LYS A 104 -44.31 -6.19 -16.92
N ARG A 105 -45.15 -5.17 -17.13
CA ARG A 105 -44.71 -3.85 -17.62
C ARG A 105 -43.91 -3.09 -16.57
N ASN A 106 -44.34 -3.11 -15.31
CA ASN A 106 -43.60 -2.49 -14.21
C ASN A 106 -42.22 -3.14 -14.03
N GLU A 107 -42.15 -4.46 -14.12
CA GLU A 107 -40.90 -5.22 -14.06
C GLU A 107 -39.94 -4.83 -15.18
N GLU A 108 -40.42 -4.75 -16.43
CA GLU A 108 -39.58 -4.38 -17.58
C GLU A 108 -39.04 -2.94 -17.47
N ILE A 109 -39.87 -1.98 -17.02
CA ILE A 109 -39.45 -0.59 -16.83
C ILE A 109 -38.42 -0.49 -15.72
N ALA A 110 -38.65 -1.18 -14.60
CA ALA A 110 -37.75 -1.13 -13.46
C ALA A 110 -36.44 -1.88 -13.72
N GLU A 111 -36.46 -2.97 -14.50
CA GLU A 111 -35.26 -3.66 -14.96
C GLU A 111 -34.40 -2.75 -15.86
N LYS A 112 -35.02 -2.02 -16.80
CA LYS A 112 -34.31 -1.02 -17.62
C LYS A 112 -33.69 0.09 -16.77
N ARG A 113 -34.43 0.62 -15.79
CA ARG A 113 -33.93 1.65 -14.87
C ARG A 113 -32.78 1.15 -14.01
N LEU A 114 -32.91 -0.05 -13.43
CA LEU A 114 -31.83 -0.66 -12.65
C LEU A 114 -30.59 -0.91 -13.51
N GLY A 115 -30.78 -1.42 -14.74
CA GLY A 115 -29.69 -1.62 -15.69
C GLY A 115 -28.91 -0.33 -15.96
N GLU A 116 -29.62 0.79 -16.15
CA GLU A 116 -29.00 2.10 -16.35
C GLU A 116 -28.28 2.62 -15.10
N LEU A 117 -28.88 2.50 -13.92
CA LEU A 117 -28.25 2.89 -12.65
C LEU A 117 -27.00 2.05 -12.35
N LEU A 118 -27.05 0.75 -12.62
CA LEU A 118 -25.89 -0.14 -12.49
C LEU A 118 -24.83 0.17 -13.54
N ARG A 119 -25.20 0.61 -14.75
CA ARG A 119 -24.25 1.06 -15.77
C ARG A 119 -23.49 2.29 -15.28
N ILE A 120 -24.21 3.31 -14.81
CA ILE A 120 -23.61 4.54 -14.26
C ILE A 120 -22.70 4.21 -13.07
N ALA A 121 -23.17 3.40 -12.12
CA ALA A 121 -22.37 3.01 -10.97
C ALA A 121 -21.10 2.23 -11.37
N LYS A 122 -21.16 1.39 -12.41
CA LYS A 122 -19.99 0.70 -12.98
C LYS A 122 -19.03 1.65 -13.70
N GLU A 123 -19.53 2.69 -14.35
CA GLU A 123 -18.70 3.72 -14.99
C GLU A 123 -17.95 4.55 -13.95
N GLU A 124 -18.62 4.98 -12.88
CA GLU A 124 -17.98 5.69 -11.75
C GLU A 124 -16.96 4.81 -11.01
N ARG A 125 -17.23 3.51 -10.93
CA ARG A 125 -16.33 2.52 -10.33
C ARG A 125 -15.00 2.42 -11.06
N SER A 126 -15.00 2.55 -12.39
CA SER A 126 -13.85 2.18 -13.23
C SER A 126 -12.62 3.05 -12.95
N PRO A 127 -12.71 4.40 -12.90
CA PRO A 127 -11.59 5.25 -12.50
C PRO A 127 -11.05 4.96 -11.10
N ALA A 128 -11.92 4.70 -10.13
CA ALA A 128 -11.52 4.38 -8.76
C ALA A 128 -10.78 3.03 -8.69
N ARG A 129 -11.25 2.05 -9.47
CA ARG A 129 -10.60 0.73 -9.59
C ARG A 129 -9.23 0.84 -10.24
N ASP A 130 -9.12 1.56 -11.35
CA ASP A 130 -7.86 1.66 -12.08
C ASP A 130 -6.78 2.36 -11.23
N ALA A 131 -7.16 3.42 -10.52
CA ALA A 131 -6.27 4.08 -9.57
C ALA A 131 -5.86 3.15 -8.42
N LEU A 132 -6.81 2.42 -7.82
CA LEU A 132 -6.51 1.43 -6.78
C LEU A 132 -5.53 0.37 -7.30
N TYR A 133 -5.79 -0.22 -8.46
CA TYR A 133 -4.96 -1.29 -9.01
C TYR A 133 -3.55 -0.82 -9.38
N GLY A 134 -3.38 0.45 -9.75
CA GLY A 134 -2.07 1.09 -9.86
C GLY A 134 -1.31 1.04 -8.53
N GLU A 135 -1.94 1.50 -7.45
CA GLU A 135 -1.33 1.49 -6.12
C GLU A 135 -1.08 0.08 -5.60
N LEU A 136 -2.01 -0.86 -5.81
CA LEU A 136 -1.83 -2.27 -5.45
C LEU A 136 -0.62 -2.89 -6.17
N GLY A 137 -0.38 -2.52 -7.44
CA GLY A 137 0.81 -2.90 -8.17
C GLY A 137 2.08 -2.38 -7.49
N THR A 138 2.07 -1.12 -7.06
CA THR A 138 3.17 -0.50 -6.33
C THR A 138 3.41 -1.16 -4.97
N LEU A 139 2.36 -1.48 -4.22
CA LEU A 139 2.48 -2.18 -2.94
C LEU A 139 3.24 -3.50 -3.09
N LYS A 140 2.97 -4.26 -4.15
CA LYS A 140 3.66 -5.55 -4.42
C LYS A 140 5.16 -5.40 -4.71
N VAL A 141 5.63 -4.21 -5.05
CA VAL A 141 7.04 -3.90 -5.32
C VAL A 141 7.75 -3.45 -4.04
N TYR A 142 7.13 -2.55 -3.27
CA TYR A 142 7.78 -1.90 -2.14
C TYR A 142 7.55 -2.61 -0.80
N PHE A 143 6.44 -3.34 -0.64
CA PHE A 143 6.06 -3.94 0.64
C PHE A 143 6.48 -5.41 0.75
N SER A 144 6.37 -5.95 1.96
CA SER A 144 6.72 -7.33 2.28
C SER A 144 5.88 -8.36 1.52
N ASP A 145 6.36 -9.60 1.48
CA ASP A 145 5.63 -10.74 0.91
C ASP A 145 4.26 -10.95 1.57
N LYS A 146 4.10 -10.56 2.85
CA LYS A 146 2.82 -10.65 3.57
C LYS A 146 1.79 -9.68 2.97
N VAL A 147 2.16 -8.42 2.77
CA VAL A 147 1.31 -7.42 2.10
C VAL A 147 1.02 -7.85 0.66
N LYS A 148 2.04 -8.30 -0.08
CA LYS A 148 1.87 -8.82 -1.44
C LYS A 148 0.88 -9.98 -1.52
N ALA A 149 0.96 -10.93 -0.58
CA ALA A 149 0.02 -12.05 -0.49
C ALA A 149 -1.41 -11.55 -0.22
N GLN A 150 -1.57 -10.55 0.66
CA GLN A 150 -2.87 -9.95 0.95
C GLN A 150 -3.46 -9.21 -0.25
N VAL A 151 -2.63 -8.46 -1.00
CA VAL A 151 -3.06 -7.82 -2.25
C VAL A 151 -3.51 -8.87 -3.27
N ASN A 152 -2.76 -9.96 -3.46
CA ASN A 152 -3.14 -11.04 -4.38
C ASN A 152 -4.47 -11.70 -3.97
N SER A 153 -4.68 -11.89 -2.66
CA SER A 153 -5.93 -12.42 -2.11
C SER A 153 -7.11 -11.49 -2.43
N PHE A 154 -6.96 -10.19 -2.15
CA PHE A 154 -7.94 -9.16 -2.48
C PHE A 154 -8.29 -9.15 -3.98
N GLU A 155 -7.29 -9.12 -4.86
CA GLU A 155 -7.51 -9.09 -6.32
C GLU A 155 -8.18 -10.36 -6.85
N LYS A 156 -7.92 -11.51 -6.23
CA LYS A 156 -8.58 -12.77 -6.56
C LYS A 156 -10.05 -12.72 -6.14
N TRP A 157 -10.32 -12.21 -4.95
CA TRP A 157 -11.68 -12.05 -4.44
C TRP A 157 -12.48 -11.00 -5.22
N ASP A 158 -11.90 -9.84 -5.54
CA ASP A 158 -12.53 -8.78 -6.34
C ASP A 158 -12.94 -9.28 -7.73
N ARG A 159 -12.12 -10.12 -8.36
CA ARG A 159 -12.45 -10.73 -9.65
C ARG A 159 -13.72 -11.58 -9.61
N LEU A 160 -14.06 -12.17 -8.47
CA LEU A 160 -15.32 -12.92 -8.31
C LEU A 160 -16.53 -11.97 -8.21
N GLN A 161 -16.32 -10.74 -7.78
CA GLN A 161 -17.34 -9.69 -7.73
C GLN A 161 -17.53 -9.04 -9.12
N TYR A 162 -16.49 -9.07 -9.95
CA TYR A 162 -16.55 -8.55 -11.31
C TYR A 162 -17.44 -9.43 -12.20
N GLY A 163 -18.62 -8.91 -12.56
CA GLY A 163 -19.60 -9.64 -13.37
C GLY A 163 -20.61 -10.46 -12.55
N ALA A 164 -20.57 -10.38 -11.22
CA ALA A 164 -21.61 -10.94 -10.38
C ALA A 164 -22.93 -10.18 -10.57
N ASN A 165 -24.03 -10.93 -10.63
CA ASN A 165 -25.38 -10.35 -10.60
C ASN A 165 -25.73 -9.88 -9.17
N CYS A 166 -26.71 -8.98 -9.04
CA CYS A 166 -27.19 -8.41 -7.78
C CYS A 166 -27.21 -9.35 -6.54
N PRO A 167 -27.78 -10.56 -6.62
CA PRO A 167 -27.83 -11.46 -5.47
C PRO A 167 -26.45 -12.02 -5.06
N ARG A 168 -25.50 -12.06 -6.00
CA ARG A 168 -24.13 -12.58 -5.80
C ARG A 168 -23.09 -11.51 -5.47
N LEU A 169 -23.44 -10.23 -5.58
CA LEU A 169 -22.56 -9.15 -5.14
C LEU A 169 -22.36 -9.24 -3.63
N ALA A 170 -21.10 -9.15 -3.21
CA ALA A 170 -20.73 -9.06 -1.81
C ALA A 170 -21.45 -7.88 -1.12
N ASN A 171 -21.84 -8.10 0.13
CA ASN A 171 -22.49 -7.09 0.94
C ASN A 171 -21.48 -6.06 1.48
N GLY A 172 -21.98 -4.99 2.08
CA GLY A 172 -21.13 -3.91 2.58
C GLY A 172 -20.16 -4.34 3.68
N GLN A 173 -20.50 -5.36 4.48
CA GLN A 173 -19.63 -5.89 5.52
C GLN A 173 -18.45 -6.64 4.89
N GLU A 174 -18.71 -7.53 3.93
CA GLU A 174 -17.66 -8.29 3.24
C GLU A 174 -16.62 -7.37 2.58
N TRP A 175 -17.07 -6.28 1.94
CA TRP A 175 -16.17 -5.25 1.40
C TRP A 175 -15.36 -4.52 2.48
N SER A 176 -15.96 -4.31 3.66
CA SER A 176 -15.26 -3.71 4.80
C SER A 176 -14.18 -4.64 5.33
N ASP A 177 -14.50 -5.92 5.47
CA ASP A 177 -13.57 -6.94 5.97
C ASP A 177 -12.36 -7.05 5.04
N GLN A 178 -12.58 -7.04 3.72
CA GLN A 178 -11.49 -7.05 2.73
C GLN A 178 -10.62 -5.79 2.81
N ARG A 179 -11.24 -4.61 2.97
CA ARG A 179 -10.52 -3.36 3.17
C ARG A 179 -9.67 -3.41 4.44
N ASP A 180 -10.27 -3.81 5.55
CA ASP A 180 -9.63 -3.79 6.86
C ASP A 180 -8.51 -4.82 6.94
N ALA A 181 -8.66 -5.98 6.30
CA ALA A 181 -7.59 -6.96 6.16
C ALA A 181 -6.39 -6.41 5.37
N LEU A 182 -6.62 -5.77 4.22
CA LEU A 182 -5.54 -5.18 3.43
C LEU A 182 -4.84 -4.01 4.15
N LEU A 183 -5.62 -3.07 4.69
CA LEU A 183 -5.06 -1.92 5.41
C LEU A 183 -4.41 -2.33 6.74
N GLY A 184 -4.91 -3.39 7.38
CA GLY A 184 -4.33 -3.98 8.58
C GLY A 184 -2.91 -4.48 8.32
N GLU A 185 -2.71 -5.25 7.25
CA GLU A 185 -1.38 -5.76 6.87
C GLU A 185 -0.40 -4.63 6.55
N ILE A 186 -0.86 -3.59 5.85
CA ILE A 186 -0.04 -2.40 5.56
C ILE A 186 0.38 -1.70 6.87
N ARG A 187 -0.55 -1.53 7.82
CA ARG A 187 -0.26 -0.92 9.14
C ARG A 187 0.71 -1.75 9.96
N GLU A 188 0.52 -3.06 10.02
CA GLU A 188 1.43 -3.97 10.73
C GLU A 188 2.86 -3.87 10.20
N GLU A 189 3.03 -3.73 8.88
CA GLU A 189 4.35 -3.54 8.28
C GLU A 189 4.99 -2.24 8.74
N PHE A 190 4.25 -1.12 8.82
CA PHE A 190 4.79 0.13 9.36
C PHE A 190 5.20 0.01 10.82
N VAL A 191 4.39 -0.62 11.66
CA VAL A 191 4.74 -0.85 13.08
C VAL A 191 6.02 -1.69 13.20
N ARG A 192 6.15 -2.75 12.39
CA ARG A 192 7.35 -3.60 12.36
C ARG A 192 8.57 -2.84 11.85
N THR A 193 8.39 -1.97 10.86
CA THR A 193 9.48 -1.17 10.27
C THR A 193 9.97 -0.13 11.26
N GLN A 194 9.07 0.57 11.95
CA GLN A 194 9.42 1.50 13.03
C GLN A 194 10.13 0.78 14.19
N GLY A 195 9.61 -0.36 14.64
CA GLY A 195 10.24 -1.15 15.70
C GLY A 195 11.67 -1.64 15.37
N LYS A 196 12.02 -1.79 14.09
CA LYS A 196 13.39 -2.10 13.66
C LYS A 196 14.31 -0.87 13.66
N ILE A 197 13.78 0.31 13.39
CA ILE A 197 14.55 1.57 13.32
C ILE A 197 14.98 2.03 14.72
N PHE A 198 14.17 1.79 15.76
CA PHE A 198 14.45 2.25 17.13
C PHE A 198 15.22 1.25 18.02
N ASN A 199 15.64 0.10 17.48
CA ASN A 199 16.43 -0.91 18.21
C ASN A 199 17.92 -0.92 17.82
N PHE A 200 18.40 0.15 17.18
CA PHE A 200 19.82 0.41 16.91
C PHE A 200 20.40 1.42 17.89
#